data_AF-A0A518WA61-F1
#
_entry.id   AF-A0A518WA61-F1
#
_cell.length_a   1.000
_cell.length_b   1.000
_cell.length_c   1.000
_cell.angle_alpha   90.00
_cell.angle_beta   90.00
_cell.angle_gamma   90.00
#
_symmetry.space_group_name_H-M   'P 1'
#
loop_
_entity.id
_entity.type
_entity.pdbx_description
1 polymer ?
#
loop_
_entity_poly.entity_id
_entity_poly.type
_entity_poly.pdbx_seq_one_letter_code
_entity_poly.pdbx_strand_id
1 'polypeptide(L)'
;MTHPHQLHATRAAGSLNTARTHLDNAVTAEANARRAEARTIAAAGAIQAWRPMPGPSGQGGHGDLVGRTAVSTLEPEFRDGRLARLTTSTTATLTWLADNLDGRSTEASFGMDPLARIQALTTRLRPSTARHLTLWLDEADTRIRDTLHLDPAGQALTGIRCPRCARRKLTAHTTGPRTTWTVTCTTTCLCTGPNCPCTMPTRVADIPHIWGPDHPLTATA
;
A
#
# COMPACT_ATOMS: atom_id res chain seq x y z
N MET A 1 -13.27 14.73 -20.87
CA MET A 1 -13.20 13.25 -20.86
C MET A 1 -11.83 12.83 -20.37
N THR A 2 -11.75 11.88 -19.43
CA THR A 2 -10.49 11.43 -18.82
C THR A 2 -9.72 10.50 -19.75
N HIS A 3 -8.41 10.70 -19.87
CA HIS A 3 -7.55 9.87 -20.72
C HIS A 3 -7.30 8.50 -20.06
N PRO A 4 -7.20 7.38 -20.81
CA PRO A 4 -7.00 6.05 -20.21
C PRO A 4 -5.74 5.93 -19.34
N HIS A 5 -4.64 6.59 -19.70
CA HIS A 5 -3.46 6.67 -18.82
C HIS A 5 -3.76 7.31 -17.46
N GLN A 6 -4.58 8.35 -17.42
CA GLN A 6 -4.98 8.97 -16.16
C GLN A 6 -5.90 8.03 -15.36
N LEU A 7 -6.81 7.32 -16.03
CA LEU A 7 -7.64 6.30 -15.36
C LEU A 7 -6.80 5.17 -14.77
N HIS A 8 -5.78 4.69 -15.48
CA HIS A 8 -4.86 3.66 -14.97
C HIS A 8 -4.07 4.16 -13.77
N ALA A 9 -3.58 5.41 -13.81
CA ALA A 9 -2.92 6.02 -12.66
C ALA A 9 -3.88 6.17 -11.46
N THR A 10 -5.13 6.57 -11.67
CA THR A 10 -6.14 6.65 -10.61
C THR A 10 -6.39 5.28 -9.99
N ARG A 11 -6.54 4.25 -10.84
CA ARG A 11 -6.74 2.86 -10.40
C ARG A 11 -5.54 2.34 -9.60
N ALA A 12 -4.32 2.56 -10.09
CA ALA A 12 -3.10 2.14 -9.42
C ALA A 12 -2.92 2.85 -8.06
N ALA A 13 -3.21 4.15 -8.01
CA ALA A 13 -3.14 4.92 -6.77
C ALA A 13 -4.19 4.45 -5.74
N GLY A 14 -5.39 4.11 -6.17
CA GLY A 14 -6.42 3.50 -5.31
C GLY A 14 -5.99 2.14 -4.77
N SER A 15 -5.47 1.27 -5.65
CA SER A 15 -4.94 -0.04 -5.30
C SER A 15 -3.83 0.03 -4.24
N LEU A 16 -2.84 0.90 -4.49
CA LEU A 16 -1.71 1.11 -3.59
C LEU A 16 -2.18 1.66 -2.23
N ASN A 17 -3.19 2.54 -2.21
CA ASN A 17 -3.74 3.06 -0.96
C ASN A 17 -4.28 1.93 -0.08
N THR A 18 -5.06 1.01 -0.68
CA THR A 18 -5.55 -0.17 0.03
C THR A 18 -4.40 -1.06 0.52
N ALA A 19 -3.40 -1.34 -0.33
CA ALA A 19 -2.24 -2.15 0.07
C ALA A 19 -1.46 -1.50 1.22
N ARG A 20 -1.28 -0.17 1.21
CA ARG A 20 -0.65 0.59 2.30
C ARG A 20 -1.41 0.49 3.61
N THR A 21 -2.74 0.56 3.59
CA THR A 21 -3.55 0.34 4.80
C THR A 21 -3.28 -1.03 5.43
N HIS A 22 -3.18 -2.09 4.62
CA HIS A 22 -2.79 -3.41 5.14
C HIS A 22 -1.36 -3.44 5.67
N LEU A 23 -0.43 -2.75 5.00
CA LEU A 23 0.96 -2.64 5.45
C LEU A 23 1.09 -1.92 6.79
N ASP A 24 0.39 -0.82 6.99
CA ASP A 24 0.44 -0.06 8.25
C ASP A 24 -0.10 -0.87 9.44
N ASN A 25 -1.16 -1.64 9.21
CA ASN A 25 -1.67 -2.60 10.19
C ASN A 25 -0.64 -3.69 10.49
N ALA A 26 0.01 -4.24 9.47
CA ALA A 26 1.03 -5.28 9.61
C ALA A 26 2.30 -4.76 10.31
N VAL A 27 2.71 -3.51 10.07
CA VAL A 27 3.80 -2.83 10.79
C VAL A 27 3.48 -2.72 12.28
N THR A 28 2.25 -2.30 12.60
CA THR A 28 1.79 -2.20 14.00
C THR A 28 1.83 -3.56 14.68
N ALA A 29 1.38 -4.62 14.00
CA ALA A 29 1.45 -5.98 14.50
C ALA A 29 2.89 -6.48 14.70
N GLU A 30 3.79 -6.24 13.72
CA GLU A 30 5.21 -6.60 13.83
C GLU A 30 5.88 -5.87 15.01
N ALA A 31 5.62 -4.58 15.18
CA ALA A 31 6.17 -3.79 16.29
C ALA A 31 5.68 -4.31 17.66
N ASN A 32 4.40 -4.68 17.77
CA ASN A 32 3.85 -5.24 19.00
C ASN A 32 4.46 -6.61 19.32
N ALA A 33 4.62 -7.48 18.32
CA ALA A 33 5.26 -8.79 18.49
C ALA A 33 6.72 -8.65 18.94
N ARG A 34 7.49 -7.76 18.31
CA ARG A 34 8.88 -7.48 18.68
C ARG A 34 8.99 -6.91 20.08
N ARG A 35 8.11 -5.98 20.46
CA ARG A 35 8.08 -5.43 21.82
C ARG A 35 7.78 -6.53 22.85
N ALA A 36 6.85 -7.43 22.56
CA ALA A 36 6.54 -8.56 23.44
C ALA A 36 7.74 -9.51 23.58
N GLU A 37 8.39 -9.88 22.48
CA GLU A 37 9.60 -10.70 22.48
C GLU A 37 10.74 -10.05 23.28
N ALA A 38 10.98 -8.76 23.07
CA ALA A 38 12.02 -8.03 23.77
C ALA A 38 11.74 -7.95 25.29
N ARG A 39 10.47 -7.83 25.71
CA ARG A 39 10.08 -7.93 27.13
C ARG A 39 10.37 -9.32 27.68
N THR A 40 10.09 -10.39 26.94
CA THR A 40 10.42 -11.76 27.34
C THR A 40 11.93 -11.97 27.50
N ILE A 41 12.74 -11.46 26.55
CA ILE A 41 14.21 -11.54 26.61
C ILE A 41 14.74 -10.75 27.82
N ALA A 42 14.26 -9.52 28.03
CA ALA A 42 14.66 -8.71 29.17
C ALA A 42 14.32 -9.39 30.52
N ALA A 43 13.13 -9.97 30.63
CA ALA A 43 12.73 -10.74 31.82
C ALA A 43 13.62 -11.97 32.04
N ALA A 44 13.95 -12.72 30.98
CA ALA A 44 14.86 -13.87 31.07
C ALA A 44 16.28 -13.46 31.47
N GLY A 45 16.80 -12.36 30.91
CA GLY A 45 18.10 -11.79 31.28
C GLY A 45 18.15 -11.36 32.76
N ALA A 46 17.08 -10.74 33.25
CA ALA A 46 16.95 -10.42 34.67
C ALA A 46 17.00 -11.70 35.54
N ILE A 47 16.26 -12.75 35.19
CA ILE A 47 16.28 -14.03 35.94
C ILE A 47 17.67 -14.69 35.91
N GLN A 48 18.42 -14.59 34.80
CA GLN A 48 19.78 -15.14 34.73
C GLN A 48 20.79 -14.36 35.58
N ALA A 49 20.62 -13.04 35.72
CA ALA A 49 21.40 -12.21 36.64
C ALA A 49 21.17 -12.59 38.12
N TRP A 50 20.08 -13.31 38.44
CA TRP A 50 19.78 -13.83 39.78
C TRP A 50 20.44 -15.18 40.10
N ARG A 51 21.26 -15.76 39.21
CA ARG A 51 21.94 -17.03 39.51
C ARG A 51 22.91 -16.85 40.70
N PRO A 52 22.78 -17.64 41.79
CA PRO A 52 23.75 -17.62 42.88
C PRO A 52 25.12 -17.98 42.34
N MET A 53 26.14 -17.13 42.57
CA MET A 53 27.51 -17.52 42.30
C MET A 53 27.88 -18.68 43.25
N PRO A 54 28.43 -19.81 42.76
CA PRO A 54 28.91 -20.86 43.64
C PRO A 54 30.13 -20.33 44.40
N GLY A 55 29.92 -19.97 45.67
CA GLY A 55 30.96 -19.55 46.60
C GLY A 55 30.58 -19.96 48.03
N PRO A 56 31.55 -20.10 48.96
CA PRO A 56 31.36 -20.81 50.24
C PRO A 56 30.43 -20.10 51.24
N SER A 57 29.90 -18.94 50.91
CA SER A 57 29.10 -18.08 51.79
C SER A 57 27.80 -17.63 51.09
N GLY A 58 27.03 -18.59 50.58
CA GLY A 58 25.73 -18.34 49.94
C GLY A 58 24.65 -17.87 50.91
N GLN A 59 24.77 -16.64 51.43
CA GLN A 59 23.66 -15.93 52.04
C GLN A 59 22.71 -15.47 50.94
N GLY A 60 21.55 -16.13 50.85
CA GLY A 60 20.48 -15.79 49.92
C GLY A 60 20.03 -14.35 50.10
N GLY A 61 20.37 -13.49 49.14
CA GLY A 61 19.94 -12.10 49.09
C GLY A 61 18.44 -12.02 48.90
N HIS A 62 17.78 -11.25 49.77
CA HIS A 62 16.37 -10.93 49.70
C HIS A 62 16.01 -10.33 48.34
N GLY A 63 14.96 -10.87 47.72
CA GLY A 63 14.36 -10.37 46.49
C GLY A 63 13.89 -8.94 46.64
N ASP A 64 14.72 -7.97 46.24
CA ASP A 64 14.29 -6.57 46.20
C ASP A 64 13.19 -6.42 45.14
N LEU A 65 12.00 -6.03 45.61
CA LEU A 65 10.83 -5.73 44.78
C LEU A 65 11.15 -4.68 43.69
N VAL A 66 12.13 -3.81 43.95
CA VAL A 66 12.59 -2.76 43.03
C VAL A 66 13.15 -3.36 41.72
N GLY A 67 13.81 -4.52 41.78
CA GLY A 67 14.32 -5.20 40.58
C GLY A 67 13.21 -5.73 39.68
N ARG A 68 12.10 -6.23 40.25
CA ARG A 68 10.93 -6.68 39.48
C ARG A 68 10.13 -5.51 38.90
N THR A 69 9.99 -4.41 39.65
CA THR A 69 9.32 -3.22 39.12
C THR A 69 10.12 -2.54 38.02
N ALA A 70 11.46 -2.45 38.15
CA ALA A 70 12.32 -1.90 37.09
C ALA A 70 12.23 -2.70 35.78
N VAL A 71 12.18 -4.04 35.84
CA VAL A 71 11.98 -4.88 34.64
C VAL A 71 10.58 -4.70 34.05
N SER A 72 9.56 -4.43 34.87
CA SER A 72 8.19 -4.20 34.40
C SER A 72 7.97 -2.81 33.77
N THR A 73 8.82 -1.82 34.08
CA THR A 73 8.71 -0.45 33.58
C THR A 73 9.71 -0.10 32.47
N LEU A 74 10.69 -0.97 32.19
CA LEU A 74 11.60 -0.80 31.06
C LEU A 74 10.85 -1.08 29.75
N GLU A 75 10.64 -0.04 28.95
CA GLU A 75 10.34 -0.22 27.53
C GLU A 75 11.61 -0.70 26.82
N PRO A 76 11.65 -1.94 26.31
CA PRO A 76 12.85 -2.45 25.68
C PRO A 76 13.07 -1.78 24.32
N GLU A 77 14.32 -1.43 24.03
CA GLU A 77 14.69 -0.99 22.69
C GLU A 77 14.55 -2.14 21.70
N PHE A 78 13.90 -1.89 20.56
CA PHE A 78 13.85 -2.83 19.45
C PHE A 78 14.08 -2.09 18.13
N ARG A 79 14.72 -2.78 17.18
CA ARG A 79 14.96 -2.24 15.84
C ARG A 79 13.72 -2.39 14.97
N ASP A 80 13.56 -1.42 14.07
CA ASP A 80 12.53 -1.45 13.04
C ASP A 80 12.52 -2.77 12.27
N GLY A 81 11.30 -3.25 12.10
CA GLY A 81 10.99 -4.44 11.35
C GLY A 81 11.21 -4.32 9.85
N ARG A 82 11.12 -5.45 9.16
CA ARG A 82 11.23 -5.46 7.69
C ARG A 82 10.07 -4.66 7.08
N LEU A 83 8.87 -4.77 7.66
CA LEU A 83 7.69 -4.07 7.15
C LEU A 83 7.79 -2.57 7.38
N ALA A 84 8.31 -2.14 8.54
CA ALA A 84 8.53 -0.72 8.83
C ALA A 84 9.48 -0.07 7.81
N ARG A 85 10.58 -0.75 7.44
CA ARG A 85 11.49 -0.29 6.38
C ARG A 85 10.81 -0.20 5.01
N LEU A 86 9.92 -1.15 4.70
CA LEU A 86 9.14 -1.12 3.45
C LEU A 86 8.19 0.10 3.44
N THR A 87 7.51 0.38 4.55
CA THR A 87 6.68 1.59 4.69
C THR A 87 7.51 2.86 4.52
N THR A 88 8.63 2.99 5.24
CA THR A 88 9.49 4.19 5.16
C THR A 88 10.01 4.43 3.74
N SER A 89 10.52 3.40 3.07
CA SER A 89 11.04 3.54 1.69
C SER A 89 9.94 3.86 0.67
N THR A 90 8.77 3.24 0.81
CA THR A 90 7.60 3.53 -0.05
C THR A 90 7.11 4.96 0.16
N THR A 91 6.93 5.39 1.41
CA THR A 91 6.50 6.75 1.76
C THR A 91 7.50 7.80 1.29
N ALA A 92 8.81 7.58 1.48
CA ALA A 92 9.84 8.50 1.00
C ALA A 92 9.77 8.69 -0.53
N THR A 93 9.54 7.60 -1.27
CA THR A 93 9.42 7.67 -2.74
C THR A 93 8.13 8.35 -3.17
N LEU A 94 7.02 8.09 -2.49
CA LEU A 94 5.75 8.79 -2.72
C LEU A 94 5.87 10.29 -2.47
N THR A 95 6.54 10.70 -1.39
CA THR A 95 6.81 12.11 -1.08
C THR A 95 7.61 12.76 -2.21
N TRP A 96 8.71 12.13 -2.63
CA TRP A 96 9.51 12.62 -3.73
C TRP A 96 8.69 12.73 -5.04
N LEU A 97 7.87 11.74 -5.37
CA LEU A 97 6.99 11.78 -6.54
C LEU A 97 5.97 12.92 -6.45
N ALA A 98 5.30 13.05 -5.30
CA ALA A 98 4.32 14.11 -5.08
C ALA A 98 4.95 15.50 -5.27
N ASP A 99 6.14 15.72 -4.70
CA ASP A 99 6.85 17.01 -4.81
C ASP A 99 7.27 17.32 -6.25
N ASN A 100 7.72 16.32 -7.02
CA ASN A 100 8.08 16.51 -8.43
C ASN A 100 6.87 16.73 -9.34
N LEU A 101 5.72 16.13 -9.03
CA LEU A 101 4.49 16.28 -9.81
C LEU A 101 3.77 17.61 -9.55
N ASP A 102 3.83 18.10 -8.33
CA ASP A 102 3.18 19.35 -7.91
C ASP A 102 3.96 20.58 -8.41
N GLY A 103 5.29 20.47 -8.56
CA GLY A 103 6.16 21.53 -9.07
C GLY A 103 6.25 22.78 -8.18
N ARG A 104 5.46 22.83 -7.11
CA ARG A 104 5.44 23.85 -6.07
C ARG A 104 5.12 23.14 -4.75
N SER A 105 6.10 23.04 -3.85
CA SER A 105 5.86 22.69 -2.46
C SER A 105 5.07 23.84 -1.83
N THR A 106 3.75 23.87 -2.03
CA THR A 106 2.89 24.88 -1.41
C THR A 106 2.78 24.58 0.06
N GLU A 107 2.79 25.61 0.92
CA GLU A 107 2.66 25.41 2.37
C GLU A 107 1.40 24.61 2.76
N ALA A 108 0.36 24.70 1.94
CA ALA A 108 -0.90 23.94 2.04
C ALA A 108 -0.74 22.41 1.88
N SER A 109 0.41 21.94 1.40
CA SER A 109 0.70 20.51 1.20
C SER A 109 1.53 19.89 2.33
N PHE A 110 2.00 20.69 3.30
CA PHE A 110 2.72 20.15 4.46
C PHE A 110 1.79 19.29 5.31
N GLY A 111 2.25 18.07 5.62
CA GLY A 111 1.52 17.11 6.46
C GLY A 111 0.41 16.33 5.73
N MET A 112 0.14 16.61 4.45
CA MET A 112 -0.79 15.79 3.67
C MET A 112 -0.12 14.47 3.25
N ASP A 113 -0.87 13.35 3.29
CA ASP A 113 -0.38 12.07 2.77
C ASP A 113 0.04 12.20 1.30
N PRO A 114 1.26 11.78 0.93
CA PRO A 114 1.79 11.99 -0.42
C PRO A 114 1.00 11.23 -1.50
N LEU A 115 0.37 10.10 -1.17
CA LEU A 115 -0.47 9.38 -2.14
C LEU A 115 -1.78 10.13 -2.39
N ALA A 116 -2.39 10.73 -1.37
CA ALA A 116 -3.55 11.60 -1.54
C ALA A 116 -3.22 12.81 -2.45
N ARG A 117 -2.02 13.40 -2.32
CA ARG A 117 -1.54 14.46 -3.23
C ARG A 117 -1.44 13.96 -4.67
N ILE A 118 -0.81 12.80 -4.88
CA ILE A 118 -0.69 12.17 -6.22
C ILE A 118 -2.07 11.90 -6.84
N GLN A 119 -3.02 11.38 -6.04
CA GLN A 119 -4.39 11.12 -6.48
C GLN A 119 -5.09 12.41 -6.96
N ALA A 120 -4.95 13.50 -6.21
CA ALA A 120 -5.52 14.80 -6.58
C ALA A 120 -4.93 15.38 -7.89
N LEU A 121 -3.65 15.09 -8.17
CA LEU A 121 -2.97 15.56 -9.38
C LEU A 121 -3.25 14.70 -10.61
N THR A 122 -3.62 13.43 -10.43
CA THR A 122 -3.63 12.40 -11.48
C THR A 122 -4.42 12.80 -12.73
N THR A 123 -5.58 13.44 -12.56
CA THR A 123 -6.46 13.86 -13.67
C THR A 123 -5.90 15.03 -14.49
N ARG A 124 -4.91 15.75 -13.95
CA ARG A 124 -4.24 16.89 -14.59
C ARG A 124 -2.92 16.51 -15.25
N LEU A 125 -2.41 15.30 -14.98
CA LEU A 125 -1.15 14.83 -15.53
C LEU A 125 -1.23 14.66 -17.04
N ARG A 126 -0.12 14.98 -17.72
CA ARG A 126 0.06 14.59 -19.12
C ARG A 126 -0.07 13.07 -19.25
N PRO A 127 -0.66 12.53 -20.34
CA PRO A 127 -0.84 11.09 -20.50
C PRO A 127 0.45 10.27 -20.37
N SER A 128 1.57 10.79 -20.88
CA SER A 128 2.89 10.15 -20.74
C SER A 128 3.37 10.09 -19.29
N THR A 129 3.19 11.16 -18.53
CA THR A 129 3.51 11.19 -17.09
C THR A 129 2.62 10.24 -16.31
N ALA A 130 1.31 10.23 -16.58
CA ALA A 130 0.36 9.32 -15.95
C ALA A 130 0.72 7.85 -16.22
N ARG A 131 1.18 7.52 -17.43
CA ARG A 131 1.66 6.16 -17.77
C ARG A 131 2.83 5.73 -16.89
N HIS A 132 3.86 6.57 -16.75
CA HIS A 132 5.03 6.23 -15.93
C HIS A 132 4.65 6.12 -14.45
N LEU A 133 3.79 7.02 -13.98
CA LEU A 133 3.25 6.97 -12.63
C LEU A 133 2.50 5.65 -12.38
N THR A 134 1.64 5.20 -13.30
CA THR A 134 0.97 3.90 -13.20
C THR A 134 1.95 2.76 -12.97
N LEU A 135 3.02 2.67 -13.79
CA LEU A 135 4.00 1.59 -13.67
C LEU A 135 4.65 1.56 -12.30
N TRP A 136 5.05 2.72 -11.79
CA TRP A 136 5.65 2.83 -10.47
C TRP A 136 4.66 2.44 -9.35
N LEU A 137 3.42 2.94 -9.43
CA LEU A 137 2.38 2.65 -8.43
C LEU A 137 1.99 1.17 -8.42
N ASP A 138 1.86 0.54 -9.59
CA ASP A 138 1.57 -0.90 -9.71
C ASP A 138 2.75 -1.75 -9.19
N GLU A 139 4.00 -1.34 -9.42
CA GLU A 139 5.17 -2.03 -8.86
C GLU A 139 5.19 -1.94 -7.32
N ALA A 140 4.93 -0.76 -6.77
CA ALA A 140 4.85 -0.56 -5.32
C ALA A 140 3.70 -1.37 -4.70
N ASP A 141 2.52 -1.38 -5.33
CA ASP A 141 1.36 -2.18 -4.89
C ASP A 141 1.70 -3.67 -4.90
N THR A 142 2.25 -4.18 -6.01
CA THR A 142 2.66 -5.58 -6.17
C THR A 142 3.66 -5.98 -5.09
N ARG A 143 4.69 -5.16 -4.84
CA ARG A 143 5.70 -5.42 -3.82
C ARG A 143 5.10 -5.56 -2.42
N ILE A 144 4.13 -4.70 -2.08
CA ILE A 144 3.45 -4.76 -0.77
C ILE A 144 2.56 -6.00 -0.69
N ARG A 145 1.74 -6.25 -1.72
CA ARG A 145 0.84 -7.42 -1.77
C ARG A 145 1.62 -8.73 -1.70
N ASP A 146 2.72 -8.86 -2.42
CA ASP A 146 3.59 -10.04 -2.38
C ASP A 146 4.21 -10.23 -1.00
N THR A 147 4.66 -9.14 -0.36
CA THR A 147 5.26 -9.19 0.99
C THR A 147 4.25 -9.62 2.04
N LEU A 148 2.98 -9.25 1.87
CA LEU A 148 1.90 -9.52 2.82
C LEU A 148 0.99 -10.69 2.40
N HIS A 149 1.29 -11.37 1.29
CA HIS A 149 0.47 -12.41 0.67
C HIS A 149 -1.00 -12.00 0.46
N LEU A 150 -1.23 -10.78 -0.03
CA LEU A 150 -2.57 -10.26 -0.31
C LEU A 150 -3.04 -10.69 -1.70
N ASP A 151 -4.35 -10.87 -1.84
CA ASP A 151 -4.99 -11.08 -3.14
C ASP A 151 -4.79 -9.86 -4.07
N PRO A 152 -4.85 -10.06 -5.40
CA PRO A 152 -4.86 -8.96 -6.36
C PRO A 152 -5.98 -7.96 -6.10
N ALA A 153 -5.73 -6.70 -6.43
CA ALA A 153 -6.72 -5.64 -6.23
C ALA A 153 -7.95 -5.79 -7.16
N GLY A 154 -9.10 -5.41 -6.61
CA GLY A 154 -10.37 -5.34 -7.31
C GLY A 154 -11.19 -6.63 -7.27
N GLN A 155 -12.42 -6.55 -7.76
CA GLN A 155 -13.38 -7.65 -7.78
C GLN A 155 -13.67 -8.08 -9.21
N ALA A 156 -13.68 -9.38 -9.48
CA ALA A 156 -14.05 -9.90 -10.79
C ALA A 156 -15.55 -9.62 -11.06
N LEU A 157 -15.85 -9.00 -12.20
CA LEU A 157 -17.22 -8.80 -12.66
C LEU A 157 -17.71 -10.08 -13.36
N THR A 158 -18.67 -10.74 -12.73
CA THR A 158 -19.30 -11.95 -13.26
C THR A 158 -20.37 -11.58 -14.29
N GLY A 159 -20.55 -12.43 -15.30
CA GLY A 159 -21.58 -12.23 -16.35
C GLY A 159 -21.26 -11.18 -17.42
N ILE A 160 -20.44 -10.17 -17.12
CA ILE A 160 -20.11 -9.07 -18.03
C ILE A 160 -18.90 -9.44 -18.92
N ARG A 161 -19.01 -9.20 -20.23
CA ARG A 161 -17.95 -9.46 -21.21
C ARG A 161 -17.26 -8.17 -21.61
N CYS A 162 -15.95 -8.24 -21.84
CA CYS A 162 -15.24 -7.15 -22.49
C CYS A 162 -15.78 -6.95 -23.92
N PRO A 163 -16.18 -5.73 -24.33
CA PRO A 163 -16.73 -5.47 -25.66
C PRO A 163 -15.76 -5.79 -26.83
N ARG A 164 -14.45 -5.84 -26.59
CA ARG A 164 -13.46 -6.24 -27.61
C ARG A 164 -13.16 -7.73 -27.62
N CYS A 165 -12.65 -8.27 -26.52
CA CYS A 165 -12.16 -9.66 -26.52
C CYS A 165 -13.24 -10.69 -26.14
N ALA A 166 -14.46 -10.25 -25.82
CA ALA A 166 -15.61 -11.07 -25.40
C ALA A 166 -15.39 -11.97 -24.16
N ARG A 167 -14.23 -11.87 -23.48
CA ARG A 167 -13.91 -12.64 -22.27
C ARG A 167 -14.60 -12.04 -21.04
N ARG A 168 -15.00 -12.88 -20.10
CA ARG A 168 -15.52 -12.52 -18.76
C ARG A 168 -14.38 -12.35 -17.76
N LYS A 169 -13.43 -11.47 -18.08
CA LYS A 169 -12.23 -11.19 -17.27
C LYS A 169 -12.12 -9.69 -16.98
N LEU A 170 -13.25 -9.07 -16.67
CA LEU A 170 -13.30 -7.68 -16.23
C LEU A 170 -13.12 -7.64 -14.72
N THR A 171 -12.33 -6.68 -14.26
CA THR A 171 -12.08 -6.44 -12.84
C THR A 171 -12.53 -5.03 -12.50
N ALA A 172 -13.44 -4.91 -11.54
CA ALA A 172 -13.89 -3.66 -10.97
C ALA A 172 -12.99 -3.21 -9.83
N HIS A 173 -12.64 -1.93 -9.82
CA HIS A 173 -11.87 -1.26 -8.79
C HIS A 173 -12.76 -0.14 -8.24
N THR A 174 -13.56 -0.48 -7.23
CA THR A 174 -14.61 0.39 -6.65
C THR A 174 -14.30 0.80 -5.21
N THR A 175 -13.07 0.56 -4.75
CA THR A 175 -12.61 1.04 -3.45
C THR A 175 -12.39 2.56 -3.51
N GLY A 176 -13.12 3.31 -2.68
CA GLY A 176 -13.03 4.77 -2.59
C GLY A 176 -14.24 5.50 -3.20
N PRO A 177 -14.15 6.84 -3.37
CA PRO A 177 -15.23 7.65 -3.91
C PRO A 177 -15.61 7.24 -5.34
N ARG A 178 -16.88 7.39 -5.72
CA ARG A 178 -17.37 7.01 -7.05
C ARG A 178 -16.56 7.61 -8.20
N THR A 179 -16.01 8.81 -8.03
CA THR A 179 -15.20 9.50 -9.05
C THR A 179 -13.87 8.80 -9.38
N THR A 180 -13.40 7.89 -8.53
CA THR A 180 -12.17 7.10 -8.75
C THR A 180 -12.45 5.69 -9.24
N TRP A 181 -13.73 5.30 -9.38
CA TRP A 181 -14.09 3.96 -9.78
C TRP A 181 -13.67 3.68 -11.21
N THR A 182 -13.11 2.49 -11.42
CA THR A 182 -12.72 2.04 -12.74
C THR A 182 -13.03 0.57 -12.95
N VAL A 183 -13.24 0.18 -14.20
CA VAL A 183 -13.26 -1.23 -14.61
C VAL A 183 -12.13 -1.44 -15.59
N THR A 184 -11.41 -2.55 -15.44
CA THR A 184 -10.28 -2.93 -16.31
C THR A 184 -10.55 -4.27 -16.97
N CYS A 185 -10.02 -4.48 -18.17
CA CYS A 185 -9.88 -5.81 -18.74
C CYS A 185 -8.48 -6.35 -18.44
N THR A 186 -8.23 -7.62 -18.78
CA THR A 186 -6.89 -8.22 -18.75
C THR A 186 -5.84 -7.33 -19.43
N THR A 187 -4.61 -7.33 -18.88
CA THR A 187 -3.47 -6.56 -19.41
C THR A 187 -3.13 -6.86 -20.88
N THR A 188 -3.43 -8.07 -21.35
CA THR A 188 -3.23 -8.48 -22.76
C THR A 188 -4.32 -7.98 -23.72
N CYS A 189 -5.40 -7.38 -23.21
CA CYS A 189 -6.49 -6.85 -24.03
C CYS A 189 -6.28 -5.36 -24.30
N LEU A 190 -5.46 -5.07 -25.32
CA LEU A 190 -5.07 -3.72 -25.72
C LEU A 190 -6.03 -3.06 -26.72
N CYS A 191 -6.33 -1.78 -26.55
CA CYS A 191 -7.15 -1.04 -27.51
C CYS A 191 -6.44 -0.92 -28.87
N THR A 192 -7.20 -1.00 -29.98
CA THR A 192 -6.67 -0.86 -31.35
C THR A 192 -6.92 0.52 -31.94
N GLY A 193 -7.20 1.53 -31.12
CA GLY A 193 -7.47 2.90 -31.56
C GLY A 193 -8.95 3.21 -31.85
N PRO A 194 -9.25 4.23 -32.69
CA PRO A 194 -10.60 4.79 -32.86
C PRO A 194 -11.68 3.77 -33.23
N ASN A 195 -11.34 2.74 -34.01
CA ASN A 195 -12.28 1.73 -34.47
C ASN A 195 -12.38 0.51 -33.53
N CYS A 196 -11.71 0.55 -32.37
CA CYS A 196 -11.80 -0.53 -31.39
C CYS A 196 -13.23 -0.62 -30.82
N PRO A 197 -13.85 -1.81 -30.77
CA PRO A 197 -15.19 -2.00 -30.22
C PRO A 197 -15.25 -1.88 -28.68
N CYS A 198 -14.15 -1.51 -28.01
CA CYS A 198 -14.03 -1.51 -26.55
C CYS A 198 -14.92 -0.50 -25.81
N THR A 199 -15.67 0.34 -26.52
CA THR A 199 -16.56 1.39 -25.98
C THR A 199 -15.92 2.41 -25.04
N MET A 200 -14.60 2.38 -24.84
CA MET A 200 -13.91 3.43 -24.08
C MET A 200 -14.19 4.80 -24.72
N PRO A 201 -14.49 5.85 -23.93
CA PRO A 201 -14.72 7.19 -24.46
C PRO A 201 -13.52 7.75 -25.24
N THR A 202 -12.31 7.52 -24.72
CA THR A 202 -11.05 7.88 -25.38
C THR A 202 -10.30 6.61 -25.75
N ARG A 203 -10.18 6.31 -27.06
CA ARG A 203 -9.55 5.08 -27.56
C ARG A 203 -8.14 5.34 -28.05
N VAL A 204 -7.16 4.82 -27.32
CA VAL A 204 -5.73 4.97 -27.62
C VAL A 204 -5.14 3.60 -27.93
N ALA A 205 -4.43 3.48 -29.05
CA ALA A 205 -3.82 2.22 -29.45
C ALA A 205 -2.82 1.72 -28.39
N ASP A 206 -2.74 0.39 -28.26
CA ASP A 206 -1.80 -0.34 -27.40
C ASP A 206 -1.95 -0.10 -25.89
N ILE A 207 -3.09 0.45 -25.46
CA ILE A 207 -3.39 0.65 -24.04
C ILE A 207 -4.39 -0.41 -23.55
N PRO A 208 -4.14 -1.08 -22.41
CA PRO A 208 -5.11 -2.00 -21.81
C PRO A 208 -6.44 -1.31 -21.56
N HIS A 209 -7.55 -1.99 -21.81
CA HIS A 209 -8.86 -1.36 -21.64
C HIS A 209 -9.14 -0.98 -20.20
N ILE A 210 -9.65 0.23 -20.06
CA ILE A 210 -10.09 0.79 -18.79
C ILE A 210 -11.28 1.72 -19.04
N TRP A 211 -12.29 1.61 -18.18
CA TRP A 211 -13.49 2.44 -18.20
C TRP A 211 -13.58 3.21 -16.90
N GLY A 212 -13.90 4.51 -17.01
CA GLY A 212 -14.04 5.42 -15.88
C GLY A 212 -15.44 5.37 -15.25
N PRO A 213 -15.71 6.24 -14.27
CA PRO A 213 -16.90 6.16 -13.41
C PRO A 213 -18.22 6.43 -14.15
N ASP A 214 -18.18 7.24 -15.22
CA ASP A 214 -19.36 7.59 -16.00
C ASP A 214 -19.72 6.55 -17.08
N HIS A 215 -18.93 5.49 -17.21
CA HIS A 215 -19.17 4.45 -18.21
C HIS A 215 -20.17 3.40 -17.68
N PRO A 216 -21.10 2.90 -18.51
CA PRO A 216 -22.10 1.90 -18.08
C PRO A 216 -21.50 0.64 -17.44
N LEU A 217 -20.34 0.17 -17.92
CA LEU A 217 -19.64 -0.98 -17.32
C LEU A 217 -19.21 -0.74 -15.87
N THR A 218 -18.96 0.51 -15.48
CA THR A 218 -18.59 0.88 -14.11
C THR A 218 -19.83 1.10 -13.25
N ALA A 219 -20.98 1.48 -13.85
CA ALA A 219 -22.24 1.58 -13.14
C ALA A 219 -22.82 0.21 -12.73
N THR A 220 -22.39 -0.87 -13.38
CA THR A 220 -22.77 -2.25 -13.07
C THR A 220 -21.83 -2.94 -12.06
N ALA A 221 -20.80 -2.24 -11.60
CA ALA A 221 -19.81 -2.72 -10.63
C ALA A 221 -20.19 -2.32 -9.21
#